data_AF-A0A6G3XCP0-F1
#
_entry.id   AF-A0A6G3XCP0-F1
#
_cell.length_a   1.000
_cell.length_b   1.000
_cell.length_c   1.000
_cell.angle_alpha   90.00
_cell.angle_beta   90.00
_cell.angle_gamma   90.00
#
_symmetry.space_group_name_H-M   'P 1'
#
loop_
_entity.id
_entity.type
_entity.pdbx_description
1 polymer ?
#
loop_
_entity_poly.entity_id
_entity_poly.type
_entity_poly.pdbx_seq_one_letter_code
_entity_poly.pdbx_strand_id
1 'polypeptide(L)'
;ALLVDHPLVGRWWEARQRREAHAADVVGHYPRAVDAERGTLAGLLGDESLRHSMTLVAPEAAAGAERYRAAVAAAEPVPTRLRKSERGLVQYVTRAMVRTSPMARFTAIGLAVPVPEGPGPDAPEFGRVVPFQGLDRVMLDYVLGGLHTADGDLTPDTLLQLPPTADLSAEGDLLYFLQPGADGGVRRLSA
;
A
#
# COMPACT_ATOMS: atom_id res chain seq x y z
N ALA A 1 -6.85 -61.15 26.49
CA ALA A 1 -7.54 -60.62 25.30
C ALA A 1 -6.73 -59.45 24.79
N LEU A 2 -6.16 -59.59 23.60
CA LEU A 2 -5.32 -58.55 22.98
C LEU A 2 -6.17 -57.29 22.80
N LEU A 3 -5.64 -56.12 23.17
CA LEU A 3 -6.26 -54.79 23.00
C LEU A 3 -6.78 -54.52 21.58
N VAL A 4 -6.40 -55.35 20.62
CA VAL A 4 -6.72 -55.29 19.18
C VAL A 4 -8.21 -55.54 18.90
N ASP A 5 -8.92 -56.34 19.71
CA ASP A 5 -10.34 -56.68 19.46
C ASP A 5 -11.35 -55.72 20.13
N HIS A 6 -10.87 -54.66 20.81
CA HIS A 6 -11.77 -53.72 21.47
C HIS A 6 -12.40 -52.77 20.43
N PRO A 7 -13.75 -52.58 20.41
CA PRO A 7 -14.43 -51.80 19.37
C PRO A 7 -13.97 -50.34 19.30
N LEU A 8 -13.55 -49.74 20.43
CA LEU A 8 -12.95 -48.40 20.42
C LEU A 8 -11.58 -48.35 19.74
N VAL A 9 -10.78 -49.42 19.82
CA VAL A 9 -9.48 -49.53 19.15
C VAL A 9 -9.69 -49.69 17.64
N GLY A 10 -10.68 -50.47 17.22
CA GLY A 10 -11.09 -50.56 15.80
C GLY A 10 -11.54 -49.22 15.22
N ARG A 11 -12.42 -48.50 15.91
CA ARG A 11 -12.87 -47.15 15.49
C ARG A 11 -11.71 -46.15 15.41
N TRP A 12 -10.79 -46.19 16.39
CA TRP A 12 -9.59 -45.35 16.38
C TRP A 12 -8.70 -45.66 15.17
N TRP A 13 -8.50 -46.95 14.87
CA TRP A 13 -7.69 -47.39 13.73
C TRP A 13 -8.29 -46.93 12.41
N GLU A 14 -9.60 -47.12 12.20
CA GLU A 14 -10.30 -46.62 11.00
C GLU A 14 -10.22 -45.09 10.87
N ALA A 15 -10.39 -44.36 11.97
CA ALA A 15 -10.24 -42.90 11.97
C ALA A 15 -8.80 -42.48 11.62
N ARG A 16 -7.79 -43.21 12.11
CA ARG A 16 -6.38 -42.99 11.76
C ARG A 16 -6.14 -43.21 10.26
N GLN A 17 -6.61 -44.33 9.71
CA GLN A 17 -6.46 -44.64 8.29
C GLN A 17 -7.13 -43.58 7.40
N ARG A 18 -8.34 -43.13 7.76
CA ARG A 18 -9.03 -42.03 7.04
C ARG A 18 -8.24 -40.72 7.11
N ARG A 19 -7.69 -40.37 8.29
CA ARG A 19 -6.86 -39.18 8.43
C ARG A 19 -5.62 -39.25 7.53
N GLU A 20 -4.95 -40.39 7.50
CA GLU A 20 -3.76 -40.61 6.67
C GLU A 20 -4.09 -40.54 5.17
N ALA A 21 -5.21 -41.14 4.75
CA ALA A 21 -5.72 -41.02 3.38
C ALA A 21 -6.00 -39.56 2.99
N HIS A 22 -6.75 -38.82 3.81
CA HIS A 22 -7.03 -37.41 3.55
C HIS A 22 -5.77 -36.53 3.56
N ALA A 23 -4.80 -36.81 4.42
CA ALA A 23 -3.52 -36.10 4.42
C ALA A 23 -2.75 -36.35 3.12
N ALA A 24 -2.73 -37.58 2.63
CA ALA A 24 -2.13 -37.92 1.33
C ALA A 24 -2.87 -37.24 0.17
N ASP A 25 -4.21 -37.20 0.21
CA ASP A 25 -5.02 -36.51 -0.79
C ASP A 25 -4.69 -35.00 -0.83
N VAL A 26 -4.60 -34.34 0.32
CA VAL A 26 -4.23 -32.91 0.39
C VAL A 26 -2.85 -32.67 -0.22
N VAL A 27 -1.86 -33.50 0.12
CA VAL A 27 -0.50 -33.39 -0.43
C VAL A 27 -0.52 -33.58 -1.96
N GLY A 28 -1.31 -34.53 -2.46
CA GLY A 28 -1.45 -34.80 -3.90
C GLY A 28 -2.09 -33.64 -4.67
N HIS A 29 -3.10 -32.97 -4.10
CA HIS A 29 -3.82 -31.88 -4.77
C HIS A 29 -3.17 -30.51 -4.60
N TYR A 30 -2.33 -30.33 -3.58
CA TYR A 30 -1.77 -29.02 -3.21
C TYR A 30 -1.03 -28.31 -4.35
N PRO A 31 -0.17 -28.96 -5.16
CA PRO A 31 0.53 -28.26 -6.26
C PRO A 31 -0.43 -27.64 -7.27
N ARG A 32 -1.46 -28.38 -7.69
CA ARG A 32 -2.49 -27.89 -8.62
C ARG A 32 -3.30 -26.75 -8.02
N ALA A 33 -3.64 -26.84 -6.74
CA ALA A 33 -4.34 -25.77 -6.04
C ALA A 33 -3.49 -24.49 -6.01
N VAL A 34 -2.20 -24.61 -5.69
CA VAL A 34 -1.28 -23.46 -5.70
C VAL A 34 -1.19 -22.84 -7.09
N ASP A 35 -1.09 -23.62 -8.16
CA ASP A 35 -1.02 -23.06 -9.52
C ASP A 35 -2.32 -22.36 -9.93
N ALA A 36 -3.48 -22.87 -9.49
CA ALA A 36 -4.75 -22.18 -9.67
C ALA A 36 -4.77 -20.82 -8.93
N GLU A 37 -4.32 -20.80 -7.68
CA GLU A 37 -4.23 -19.55 -6.89
C GLU A 37 -3.25 -18.54 -7.52
N ARG A 38 -2.15 -18.99 -8.13
CA ARG A 38 -1.24 -18.11 -8.89
C ARG A 38 -1.94 -17.49 -10.10
N GLY A 39 -2.77 -18.25 -10.79
CA GLY A 39 -3.63 -17.76 -11.87
C GLY A 39 -4.57 -16.66 -11.38
N THR A 40 -5.26 -16.90 -10.26
CA THR A 40 -6.13 -15.91 -9.61
C THR A 40 -5.35 -14.64 -9.24
N LEU A 41 -4.20 -14.78 -8.58
CA LEU A 41 -3.35 -13.65 -8.20
C LEU A 41 -2.89 -12.86 -9.43
N ALA A 42 -2.44 -13.52 -10.49
CA ALA A 42 -2.03 -12.86 -11.73
C ALA A 42 -3.19 -12.12 -12.41
N GLY A 43 -4.41 -12.66 -12.33
CA GLY A 43 -5.64 -12.01 -12.78
C GLY A 43 -5.93 -10.74 -11.99
N LEU A 44 -5.91 -10.82 -10.66
CA LEU A 44 -6.14 -9.67 -9.77
C LEU A 44 -5.09 -8.56 -9.97
N LEU A 45 -3.81 -8.93 -10.13
CA LEU A 45 -2.72 -8.00 -10.45
C LEU A 45 -2.86 -7.37 -11.84
N GLY A 46 -3.74 -7.90 -12.69
CA GLY A 46 -4.09 -7.31 -13.98
C GLY A 46 -5.15 -6.21 -13.90
N ASP A 47 -5.77 -6.01 -12.75
CA ASP A 47 -6.74 -4.92 -12.55
C ASP A 47 -6.07 -3.55 -12.79
N GLU A 48 -6.74 -2.71 -13.57
CA GLU A 48 -6.21 -1.42 -14.00
C GLU A 48 -6.04 -0.46 -12.82
N SER A 49 -6.99 -0.44 -11.88
CA SER A 49 -6.96 0.47 -10.73
C SER A 49 -5.85 0.06 -9.77
N LEU A 50 -5.70 -1.25 -9.52
CA LEU A 50 -4.61 -1.79 -8.71
C LEU A 50 -3.25 -1.49 -9.33
N ARG A 51 -3.07 -1.71 -10.63
CA ARG A 51 -1.83 -1.41 -11.35
C ARG A 51 -1.43 0.05 -11.20
N HIS A 52 -2.35 0.97 -11.49
CA HIS A 52 -2.08 2.40 -11.33
C HIS A 52 -1.73 2.77 -9.88
N SER A 53 -2.44 2.18 -8.91
CA SER A 53 -2.15 2.39 -7.49
C SER A 53 -0.75 1.93 -7.12
N MET A 54 -0.36 0.73 -7.55
CA MET A 54 0.97 0.16 -7.30
C MET A 54 2.06 0.97 -7.98
N THR A 55 1.89 1.38 -9.24
CA THR A 55 2.87 2.21 -9.95
C THR A 55 3.14 3.51 -9.21
N LEU A 56 2.12 4.11 -8.57
CA LEU A 56 2.28 5.35 -7.83
C LEU A 56 3.01 5.16 -6.50
N VAL A 57 2.73 4.10 -5.75
CA VAL A 57 3.26 3.94 -4.37
C VAL A 57 4.47 3.03 -4.26
N ALA A 58 4.66 2.12 -5.21
CA ALA A 58 5.68 1.06 -5.16
C ALA A 58 6.05 0.62 -6.59
N PRO A 59 6.73 1.48 -7.36
CA PRO A 59 7.02 1.23 -8.77
C PRO A 59 7.83 -0.05 -9.01
N GLU A 60 8.77 -0.43 -8.14
CA GLU A 60 9.49 -1.69 -8.33
C GLU A 60 8.60 -2.91 -8.11
N ALA A 61 7.66 -2.82 -7.16
CA ALA A 61 6.67 -3.87 -6.92
C ALA A 61 5.69 -3.99 -8.10
N ALA A 62 5.27 -2.86 -8.69
CA ALA A 62 4.44 -2.85 -9.91
C ALA A 62 5.17 -3.53 -11.08
N ALA A 63 6.44 -3.19 -11.32
CA ALA A 63 7.25 -3.85 -12.34
C ALA A 63 7.46 -5.35 -12.03
N GLY A 64 7.56 -5.70 -10.76
CA GLY A 64 7.59 -7.09 -10.29
C GLY A 64 6.29 -7.84 -10.58
N ALA A 65 5.14 -7.21 -10.37
CA ALA A 65 3.82 -7.76 -10.65
C ALA A 65 3.66 -8.07 -12.14
N GLU A 66 4.07 -7.18 -13.04
CA GLU A 66 3.98 -7.42 -14.49
C GLU A 66 4.86 -8.59 -14.94
N ARG A 67 6.09 -8.72 -14.40
CA ARG A 67 6.94 -9.89 -14.66
C ARG A 67 6.33 -11.18 -14.11
N TYR A 68 5.71 -11.11 -12.93
CA TYR A 68 5.01 -12.25 -12.33
C TYR A 68 3.83 -12.70 -13.21
N ARG A 69 3.00 -11.76 -13.66
CA ARG A 69 1.86 -12.03 -14.55
C ARG A 69 2.31 -12.68 -15.86
N ALA A 70 3.35 -12.14 -16.49
CA ALA A 70 3.91 -12.70 -17.71
C ALA A 70 4.42 -14.13 -17.49
N ALA A 71 5.08 -14.41 -16.36
CA ALA A 71 5.56 -15.76 -16.03
C ALA A 71 4.41 -16.75 -15.81
N VAL A 72 3.32 -16.35 -15.15
CA VAL A 72 2.12 -17.19 -14.98
C VAL A 72 1.44 -17.45 -16.32
N ALA A 73 1.35 -16.43 -17.20
CA ALA A 73 0.74 -16.55 -18.51
C ALA A 73 1.52 -17.46 -19.47
N ALA A 74 2.83 -17.60 -19.30
CA ALA A 74 3.67 -18.46 -20.12
C ALA A 74 3.39 -19.97 -19.94
N ALA A 75 2.51 -20.36 -18.99
CA ALA A 75 2.17 -21.75 -18.67
C ALA A 75 3.39 -22.64 -18.31
N GLU A 76 4.49 -22.01 -17.91
CA GLU A 76 5.67 -22.65 -17.35
C GLU A 76 5.69 -22.53 -15.82
N PRO A 77 6.42 -23.40 -15.10
CA PRO A 77 6.60 -23.25 -13.67
C PRO A 77 7.17 -21.88 -13.31
N VAL A 78 6.46 -21.15 -12.45
CA VAL A 78 6.88 -19.80 -12.05
C VAL A 78 8.28 -19.85 -11.41
N PRO A 79 9.27 -19.08 -11.93
CA PRO A 79 10.62 -19.07 -11.40
C PRO A 79 10.68 -18.79 -9.90
N THR A 80 11.54 -19.51 -9.17
CA THR A 80 11.69 -19.39 -7.70
C THR A 80 11.89 -17.94 -7.23
N ARG A 81 12.61 -17.13 -8.01
CA ARG A 81 12.83 -15.72 -7.68
C ARG A 81 11.53 -14.91 -7.68
N LEU A 82 10.61 -15.19 -8.60
CA LEU A 82 9.30 -14.53 -8.69
C LEU A 82 8.32 -15.07 -7.64
N ARG A 83 8.43 -16.36 -7.28
CA ARG A 83 7.64 -16.93 -6.18
C ARG A 83 7.92 -16.23 -4.84
N LYS A 84 9.15 -15.77 -4.61
CA LYS A 84 9.49 -15.01 -3.39
C LYS A 84 8.71 -13.69 -3.26
N SER A 85 8.27 -13.09 -4.37
CA SER A 85 7.47 -11.86 -4.33
C SER A 85 5.98 -12.10 -4.11
N GLU A 86 5.47 -13.35 -4.21
CA GLU A 86 4.04 -13.66 -4.09
C GLU A 86 3.43 -13.10 -2.80
N ARG A 87 4.10 -13.28 -1.66
CA ARG A 87 3.64 -12.73 -0.38
C ARG A 87 3.45 -11.21 -0.42
N GLY A 88 4.39 -10.48 -1.02
CA GLY A 88 4.31 -9.02 -1.13
C GLY A 88 3.20 -8.59 -2.09
N LEU A 89 3.04 -9.30 -3.20
CA LEU A 89 1.96 -9.05 -4.17
C LEU A 89 0.58 -9.27 -3.54
N VAL A 90 0.42 -10.36 -2.77
CA VAL A 90 -0.81 -10.63 -2.01
C VAL A 90 -1.11 -9.49 -1.04
N GLN A 91 -0.11 -8.91 -0.37
CA GLN A 91 -0.34 -7.77 0.53
C GLN A 91 -0.92 -6.54 -0.18
N TYR A 92 -0.54 -6.26 -1.42
CA TYR A 92 -1.13 -5.17 -2.21
C TYR A 92 -2.58 -5.48 -2.60
N VAL A 93 -2.86 -6.70 -3.03
CA VAL A 93 -4.23 -7.16 -3.33
C VAL A 93 -5.11 -7.09 -2.08
N THR A 94 -4.66 -7.65 -0.96
CA THR A 94 -5.39 -7.60 0.31
C THR A 94 -5.62 -6.16 0.76
N ARG A 95 -4.65 -5.26 0.58
CA ARG A 95 -4.85 -3.84 0.89
C ARG A 95 -5.98 -3.25 0.06
N ALA A 96 -5.98 -3.47 -1.26
CA ALA A 96 -7.00 -2.95 -2.17
C ALA A 96 -8.40 -3.46 -1.82
N MET A 97 -8.50 -4.72 -1.39
CA MET A 97 -9.79 -5.36 -1.12
C MET A 97 -10.33 -5.12 0.29
N VAL A 98 -9.46 -4.98 1.29
CA VAL A 98 -9.87 -5.07 2.71
C VAL A 98 -9.60 -3.80 3.51
N ARG A 99 -8.54 -3.05 3.18
CA ARG A 99 -8.17 -1.88 3.99
C ARG A 99 -8.88 -0.63 3.49
N THR A 100 -9.60 0.03 4.39
CA THR A 100 -10.33 1.28 4.11
C THR A 100 -9.51 2.54 4.38
N SER A 101 -8.27 2.41 4.85
CA SER A 101 -7.40 3.56 5.09
C SER A 101 -7.08 4.30 3.77
N PRO A 102 -7.24 5.63 3.73
CA PRO A 102 -6.86 6.46 2.59
C PRO A 102 -5.44 6.20 2.12
N MET A 103 -5.25 5.77 0.87
CA MET A 103 -3.92 5.71 0.26
C MET A 103 -4.01 5.63 -1.26
N ALA A 104 -3.44 6.64 -1.93
CA ALA A 104 -3.35 6.69 -3.38
C ALA A 104 -4.70 6.36 -4.04
N ARG A 105 -4.70 5.45 -5.02
CA ARG A 105 -5.91 4.99 -5.72
C ARG A 105 -6.41 3.62 -5.19
N PHE A 106 -5.85 3.13 -4.08
CA PHE A 106 -6.34 1.89 -3.44
C PHE A 106 -7.72 2.08 -2.82
N THR A 107 -7.99 3.28 -2.32
CA THR A 107 -9.22 3.61 -1.62
C THR A 107 -9.74 4.94 -2.13
N ALA A 108 -11.04 4.99 -2.44
CA ALA A 108 -11.73 6.23 -2.73
C ALA A 108 -12.34 6.79 -1.44
N ILE A 109 -12.46 8.12 -1.36
CA ILE A 109 -13.14 8.81 -0.28
C ILE A 109 -14.31 9.57 -0.90
N GLY A 110 -15.46 9.52 -0.23
CA GLY A 110 -16.65 10.26 -0.62
C GLY A 110 -17.41 10.71 0.62
N LEU A 111 -18.32 11.66 0.42
CA LEU A 111 -19.28 12.08 1.43
C LEU A 111 -20.59 11.34 1.20
N ALA A 112 -21.15 10.76 2.25
CA ALA A 112 -22.50 10.22 2.24
C ALA A 112 -23.47 11.28 2.78
N VAL A 113 -24.62 11.46 2.11
CA VAL A 113 -25.67 12.38 2.54
C VAL A 113 -26.90 11.56 2.93
N PRO A 114 -27.45 11.75 4.14
CA PRO A 114 -28.65 11.03 4.55
C PRO A 114 -29.85 11.50 3.72
N VAL A 115 -30.61 10.53 3.18
CA VAL A 115 -31.86 10.78 2.44
C VAL A 115 -32.94 9.80 2.92
N PRO A 116 -34.22 10.22 3.04
CA PRO A 116 -35.27 9.39 3.64
C PRO A 116 -35.49 8.03 2.98
N GLU A 117 -35.29 7.95 1.67
CA GLU A 117 -35.48 6.73 0.86
C GLU A 117 -34.15 6.28 0.23
N GLY A 118 -33.05 6.45 0.97
CA GLY A 118 -31.72 6.07 0.50
C GLY A 118 -31.55 4.56 0.35
N PRO A 119 -30.59 4.13 -0.49
CA PRO A 119 -30.23 2.73 -0.57
C PRO A 119 -29.73 2.19 0.78
N GLY A 120 -29.99 0.91 1.02
CA GLY A 120 -29.51 0.23 2.21
C GLY A 120 -27.98 0.12 2.27
N PRO A 121 -27.40 -0.18 3.44
CA PRO A 121 -25.95 -0.24 3.63
C PRO A 121 -25.25 -1.30 2.76
N ASP A 122 -26.00 -2.29 2.27
CA ASP A 122 -25.50 -3.41 1.49
C ASP A 122 -25.47 -3.10 -0.03
N ALA A 123 -26.05 -1.97 -0.43
CA ALA A 123 -26.15 -1.55 -1.82
C ALA A 123 -25.76 -0.06 -1.99
N PRO A 124 -24.58 0.36 -1.51
CA PRO A 124 -24.16 1.76 -1.63
C PRO A 124 -24.04 2.16 -3.10
N GLU A 125 -24.57 3.32 -3.44
CA GLU A 125 -24.34 3.94 -4.74
C GLU A 125 -23.08 4.79 -4.69
N PHE A 126 -22.13 4.49 -5.57
CA PHE A 126 -20.90 5.26 -5.70
C PHE A 126 -21.00 6.17 -6.92
N GLY A 127 -20.69 7.45 -6.71
CA GLY A 127 -20.52 8.40 -7.81
C GLY A 127 -19.24 8.14 -8.61
N ARG A 128 -18.95 9.05 -9.55
CA ARG A 128 -17.71 9.00 -10.32
C ARG A 128 -16.50 9.26 -9.41
N VAL A 129 -15.54 8.35 -9.42
CA VAL A 129 -14.24 8.55 -8.77
C VAL A 129 -13.37 9.47 -9.62
N VAL A 130 -12.88 10.56 -9.03
CA VAL A 130 -11.99 11.52 -9.69
C VAL A 130 -10.65 11.53 -8.94
N PRO A 131 -9.53 11.15 -9.59
CA PRO A 131 -8.22 11.24 -8.96
C PRO A 131 -7.79 12.71 -8.83
N PHE A 132 -7.29 13.10 -7.66
CA PHE A 132 -6.65 14.38 -7.43
C PHE A 132 -5.15 14.19 -7.26
N GLN A 133 -4.35 14.86 -8.09
CA GLN A 133 -2.90 14.74 -8.08
C GLN A 133 -2.30 15.91 -7.32
N GLY A 134 -1.31 15.61 -6.47
CA GLY A 134 -0.51 16.60 -5.77
C GLY A 134 0.97 16.30 -5.94
N LEU A 135 1.81 17.31 -5.74
CA LEU A 135 3.25 17.13 -5.63
C LEU A 135 3.58 16.65 -4.21
N ASP A 136 4.57 15.77 -4.12
CA ASP A 136 5.18 15.45 -2.84
C ASP A 136 5.78 16.73 -2.25
N ARG A 137 5.25 17.17 -1.11
CA ARG A 137 5.64 18.44 -0.51
C ARG A 137 7.09 18.45 -0.08
N VAL A 138 7.62 17.34 0.40
CA VAL A 138 9.03 17.25 0.83
C VAL A 138 9.96 17.41 -0.37
N MET A 139 9.64 16.74 -1.48
CA MET A 139 10.40 16.89 -2.72
C MET A 139 10.25 18.28 -3.33
N LEU A 140 9.04 18.86 -3.29
CA LEU A 140 8.81 20.23 -3.74
C LEU A 140 9.63 21.23 -2.92
N ASP A 141 9.56 21.13 -1.59
CA ASP A 141 10.31 21.98 -0.68
C ASP A 141 11.82 21.80 -0.86
N TYR A 142 12.30 20.59 -1.10
CA TYR A 142 13.70 20.32 -1.41
C TYR A 142 14.15 20.98 -2.71
N VAL A 143 13.35 20.87 -3.79
CA VAL A 143 13.65 21.52 -5.07
C VAL A 143 13.64 23.03 -4.90
N LEU A 144 12.58 23.59 -4.32
CA LEU A 144 12.43 25.04 -4.12
C LEU A 144 13.53 25.60 -3.21
N GLY A 145 13.88 24.91 -2.13
CA GLY A 145 14.97 25.30 -1.23
C GLY A 145 16.36 25.20 -1.88
N GLY A 146 16.50 24.36 -2.92
CA GLY A 146 17.70 24.26 -3.75
C GLY A 146 17.72 25.21 -4.95
N LEU A 147 16.62 25.92 -5.24
CA LEU A 147 16.60 26.98 -6.25
C LEU A 147 17.31 28.21 -5.68
N HIS A 148 18.59 28.35 -6.02
CA HIS A 148 19.30 29.60 -5.82
C HIS A 148 18.85 30.59 -6.91
N THR A 149 18.36 31.76 -6.51
CA THR A 149 18.24 32.90 -7.41
C THR A 149 19.65 33.37 -7.78
N ALA A 150 19.96 33.46 -9.06
CA ALA A 150 21.21 34.06 -9.50
C ALA A 150 21.18 35.58 -9.27
N ASP A 151 22.35 36.20 -9.16
CA ASP A 151 22.47 37.65 -9.13
C ASP A 151 21.81 38.25 -10.40
N GLY A 152 20.73 39.01 -10.22
CA GLY A 152 19.96 39.61 -11.31
C GLY A 152 18.61 38.95 -11.63
N ASP A 153 18.26 37.82 -11.01
CA ASP A 153 16.95 37.15 -11.21
C ASP A 153 15.78 37.88 -10.50
N LEU A 154 16.10 38.75 -9.54
CA LEU A 154 15.10 39.56 -8.84
C LEU A 154 14.77 40.79 -9.69
N THR A 155 13.51 40.90 -10.06
CA THR A 155 12.96 42.07 -10.75
C THR A 155 12.31 43.02 -9.73
N PRO A 156 12.07 44.29 -10.07
CA PRO A 156 11.29 45.20 -9.22
C PRO A 156 9.88 44.69 -8.86
N ASP A 157 9.33 43.75 -9.64
CA ASP A 157 8.01 43.14 -9.40
C ASP A 157 8.07 41.88 -8.52
N THR A 158 9.28 41.44 -8.12
CA THR A 158 9.45 40.25 -7.29
C THR A 158 8.98 40.54 -5.86
N LEU A 159 7.95 39.82 -5.42
CA LEU A 159 7.46 39.92 -4.05
C LEU A 159 8.42 39.21 -3.09
N LEU A 160 8.96 39.96 -2.14
CA LEU A 160 9.82 39.46 -1.07
C LEU A 160 9.07 39.56 0.26
N GLN A 161 9.17 38.51 1.08
CA GLN A 161 8.62 38.50 2.42
C GLN A 161 9.67 37.96 3.40
N LEU A 162 9.75 38.56 4.59
CA LEU A 162 10.49 37.95 5.69
C LEU A 162 9.84 36.60 6.03
N PRO A 163 10.64 35.53 6.24
CA PRO A 163 10.11 34.26 6.69
C PRO A 163 9.22 34.46 7.93
N PRO A 164 8.10 33.73 8.09
CA PRO A 164 7.21 33.88 9.23
C PRO A 164 7.87 33.47 10.56
N THR A 165 9.03 32.82 10.49
CA THR A 165 9.88 32.50 11.64
C THR A 165 10.95 33.55 11.90
N ALA A 166 11.08 34.58 11.07
CA ALA A 166 12.05 35.64 11.28
C ALA A 166 11.59 36.58 12.41
N ASP A 167 12.53 36.98 13.26
CA ASP A 167 12.32 37.95 14.32
C ASP A 167 13.51 38.91 14.37
N LEU A 168 13.26 40.18 14.69
CA LEU A 168 14.30 41.20 14.81
C LEU A 168 14.62 41.45 16.28
N SER A 169 15.89 41.73 16.60
CA SER A 169 16.25 42.25 17.92
C SER A 169 15.50 43.55 18.22
N ALA A 170 15.38 43.90 19.51
CA ALA A 170 14.74 45.16 19.92
C ALA A 170 15.45 46.41 19.37
N GLU A 171 16.75 46.28 19.08
CA GLU A 171 17.58 47.34 18.48
C GLU A 171 17.59 47.29 16.94
N GLY A 172 17.01 46.24 16.34
CA GLY A 172 16.88 46.06 14.88
C GLY A 172 18.17 45.64 14.16
N ASP A 173 19.22 45.32 14.92
CA ASP A 173 20.55 44.99 14.42
C ASP A 173 20.75 43.50 14.09
N LEU A 174 19.89 42.62 14.61
CA LEU A 174 20.02 41.16 14.46
C LEU A 174 18.72 40.54 13.96
N LEU A 175 18.84 39.68 12.95
CA LEU A 175 17.76 38.85 12.41
C LEU A 175 17.94 37.42 12.95
N TYR A 176 16.93 36.92 13.65
CA TYR A 176 16.89 35.54 14.16
C TYR A 176 15.82 34.75 13.44
N PHE A 177 15.99 33.42 13.39
CA PHE A 177 14.96 32.50 12.95
C PHE A 177 14.49 31.62 14.11
N LEU A 178 13.18 31.57 14.30
CA LEU A 178 12.51 30.79 15.32
C LEU A 178 12.38 29.33 14.88
N GLN A 179 12.76 28.41 15.75
CA GLN A 179 12.60 26.97 15.56
C GLN A 179 11.79 26.36 16.71
N PRO A 180 10.93 25.37 16.45
CA PRO A 180 10.30 24.58 17.52
C PRO A 180 11.36 23.90 18.39
N GLY A 181 11.29 24.12 19.71
CA GLY A 181 12.05 23.41 20.73
C GLY A 181 11.47 22.02 21.02
N ALA A 182 12.29 21.12 21.56
CA ALA A 182 11.89 19.75 21.90
C ALA A 182 10.83 19.68 23.02
N ASP A 183 10.67 20.77 23.77
CA ASP A 183 9.72 20.98 24.86
C ASP A 183 8.42 21.69 24.42
N GLY A 184 8.24 21.92 23.11
CA GLY A 184 7.12 22.69 22.58
C GLY A 184 7.28 24.20 22.72
N GLY A 185 8.41 24.68 23.25
CA GLY A 185 8.80 26.09 23.22
C GLY A 185 9.33 26.52 21.85
N VAL A 186 9.75 27.78 21.75
CA VAL A 186 10.40 28.32 20.55
C VAL A 186 11.82 28.72 20.92
N ARG A 187 12.81 28.28 20.14
CA ARG A 187 14.22 28.67 20.31
C ARG A 187 14.68 29.54 19.15
N ARG A 188 15.58 30.49 19.44
CA ARG A 188 16.29 31.27 18.42
C ARG A 188 17.43 30.42 17.86
N LEU A 189 17.48 30.25 16.53
CA LEU A 189 18.71 29.89 15.85
C LEU A 189 19.56 31.15 15.73
N SER A 190 20.70 31.18 16.41
CA SER A 190 21.74 32.17 16.11
C SER A 190 22.37 31.83 14.77
N ALA A 191 22.47 32.81 13.88
CA ALA A 191 23.41 32.76 12.77
C ALA A 191 24.85 32.79 13.31
#